data_AF-A0A4Q3UML4-F1
#
_entry.id   AF-A0A4Q3UML4-F1
#
_cell.length_a   1.000
_cell.length_b   1.000
_cell.length_c   1.000
_cell.angle_alpha   90.00
_cell.angle_beta   90.00
_cell.angle_gamma   90.00
#
_symmetry.space_group_name_H-M   'P 1'
#
loop_
_entity.id
_entity.type
_entity.pdbx_description
1 polymer ?
#
loop_
_entity_poly.entity_id
_entity_poly.type
_entity_poly.pdbx_seq_one_letter_code
_entity_poly.pdbx_strand_id
1 'polypeptide(L)' 'GKIKGRMFRIGHLGDCNALSLMAALSGCEMGLKAGGVPLAGSGVVAAMAVLGSD' A
#
# COMPACT_ATOMS: atom_id res chain seq x y z
N GLY A 1 12.12 11.50 -16.98
CA GLY A 1 10.71 11.82 -16.67
C GLY A 1 10.61 12.55 -15.33
N LYS A 2 9.63 13.44 -15.17
CA LYS A 2 9.48 14.41 -14.06
C LYS A 2 9.45 13.85 -12.62
N ILE A 3 9.36 12.53 -12.46
CA ILE A 3 9.16 11.82 -11.18
C ILE A 3 10.20 10.72 -10.92
N LYS A 4 11.23 10.61 -11.77
CA LYS A 4 12.31 9.61 -11.62
C LYS A 4 12.99 9.78 -10.25
N GLY A 5 13.10 8.70 -9.48
CA GLY A 5 13.72 8.70 -8.15
C GLY A 5 12.87 9.30 -7.02
N ARG A 6 11.64 9.75 -7.31
CA ARG A 6 10.72 10.31 -6.30
C ARG A 6 9.49 9.45 -6.04
N MET A 7 9.42 8.26 -6.65
CA MET A 7 8.33 7.31 -6.46
C MET A 7 8.87 5.88 -6.42
N PHE A 8 8.17 5.04 -5.68
CA PHE A 8 8.26 3.59 -5.77
C PHE A 8 7.01 3.05 -6.46
N ARG A 9 7.07 1.80 -6.94
CA ARG A 9 5.95 1.14 -7.60
C ARG A 9 5.63 -0.14 -6.85
N ILE A 10 4.34 -0.37 -6.61
CA ILE A 10 3.80 -1.66 -6.19
C ILE A 10 3.22 -2.26 -7.46
N GLY A 11 3.83 -3.32 -7.98
CA GLY A 11 3.31 -4.02 -9.15
C GLY A 11 2.34 -5.11 -8.73
N HIS A 12 1.17 -5.18 -9.37
CA HIS A 12 0.30 -6.36 -9.31
C HIS A 12 0.59 -7.20 -10.56
N LEU A 13 1.12 -8.41 -10.40
CA LEU A 13 1.46 -9.30 -11.52
C LEU A 13 0.95 -10.71 -11.25
N GLY A 14 0.19 -11.25 -12.21
CA GLY A 14 -0.45 -12.56 -12.03
C GLY A 14 -1.63 -12.49 -11.06
N ASP A 15 -1.85 -13.57 -10.31
CA ASP A 15 -2.92 -13.65 -9.33
C ASP A 15 -2.63 -12.75 -8.12
N CYS A 16 -3.51 -11.76 -7.92
CA CYS A 16 -3.37 -10.73 -6.91
C CYS A 16 -4.63 -10.72 -6.07
N ASN A 17 -4.69 -11.63 -5.10
CA ASN A 17 -5.81 -11.72 -4.17
C ASN A 17 -5.77 -10.59 -3.13
N ALA A 18 -6.92 -10.38 -2.46
CA ALA A 18 -7.10 -9.36 -1.43
C ALA A 18 -6.02 -9.44 -0.33
N LEU A 19 -5.61 -10.64 0.09
CA LEU A 19 -4.61 -10.81 1.14
C LEU A 19 -3.23 -10.30 0.71
N SER A 20 -2.80 -10.62 -0.52
CA SER A 20 -1.53 -10.13 -1.08
C SER A 20 -1.52 -8.60 -1.22
N LEU A 21 -2.63 -8.00 -1.66
CA LEU A 21 -2.78 -6.54 -1.72
C LEU A 21 -2.72 -5.92 -0.32
N MET A 22 -3.43 -6.51 0.64
CA MET A 22 -3.42 -6.05 2.04
C MET A 22 -2.03 -6.14 2.67
N ALA A 23 -1.26 -7.20 2.39
CA ALA A 23 0.11 -7.34 2.86
C ALA A 23 1.02 -6.23 2.31
N ALA A 24 0.91 -5.93 1.00
CA ALA A 24 1.70 -4.87 0.37
C ALA A 24 1.39 -3.49 0.97
N LEU A 25 0.11 -3.15 1.13
CA LEU A 25 -0.32 -1.88 1.71
C LEU A 25 0.09 -1.75 3.18
N SER A 26 -0.07 -2.82 3.97
CA SER A 26 0.36 -2.83 5.38
C SER A 26 1.86 -2.64 5.50
N GLY A 27 2.65 -3.32 4.67
CA GLY A 27 4.11 -3.14 4.63
C GLY A 27 4.52 -1.71 4.28
N CYS A 28 3.84 -1.08 3.31
CA CYS A 28 4.10 0.31 2.96
C CYS A 28 3.76 1.28 4.10
N GLU A 29 2.60 1.15 4.73
CA GLU A 29 2.20 2.03 5.83
C GLU A 29 3.13 1.87 7.04
N MET A 30 3.51 0.63 7.40
CA MET A 30 4.50 0.34 8.44
C MET A 30 5.87 0.94 8.12
N GLY A 31 6.38 0.73 6.91
CA GLY A 31 7.69 1.22 6.49
C GLY A 31 7.77 2.74 6.43
N LEU A 32 6.73 3.39 5.89
CA LEU A 32 6.65 4.86 5.85
C LEU A 32 6.56 5.44 7.26
N LYS A 33 5.78 4.82 8.16
CA LYS A 33 5.70 5.23 9.57
C LYS A 33 7.06 5.08 10.27
N ALA A 34 7.74 3.96 10.08
CA ALA A 34 9.09 3.74 10.62
C ALA A 34 10.11 4.76 10.08
N GLY A 35 9.94 5.20 8.84
CA GLY A 35 10.73 6.28 8.22
C GLY A 35 10.36 7.69 8.66
N GLY A 36 9.42 7.87 9.59
CA GLY A 36 8.99 9.18 10.08
C GLY A 36 8.15 9.99 9.09
N VAL A 37 7.59 9.34 8.05
CA VAL A 37 6.70 9.99 7.11
C VAL A 37 5.36 10.28 7.80
N PRO A 38 4.83 11.52 7.72
CA PRO A 38 3.50 11.82 8.24
C PRO A 38 2.45 11.12 7.39
N LEU A 39 1.67 10.24 8.00
CA LEU A 39 0.61 9.46 7.35
C LEU A 39 -0.71 9.70 8.08
N ALA A 40 -1.82 9.61 7.36
CA ALA A 40 -3.16 9.57 7.96
C ALA A 40 -3.38 8.31 8.82
N GLY A 41 -2.64 7.22 8.54
CA GLY A 41 -2.72 5.97 9.31
C GLY A 41 -4.03 5.19 9.14
N SER A 42 -4.80 5.50 8.10
CA SER A 42 -6.11 4.90 7.82
C SER A 42 -6.14 4.14 6.48
N GLY A 43 -5.01 4.02 5.79
CA GLY A 43 -4.96 3.48 4.43
C GLY A 43 -5.27 1.99 4.40
N VAL A 44 -4.71 1.24 5.35
CA VAL A 44 -4.98 -0.21 5.52
C VAL A 44 -6.47 -0.47 5.76
N VAL A 45 -7.10 0.27 6.66
CA VAL A 45 -8.53 0.10 6.98
C VAL A 45 -9.41 0.46 5.77
N ALA A 46 -9.08 1.54 5.06
CA ALA A 46 -9.80 1.92 3.84
C ALA A 46 -9.69 0.84 2.75
N ALA A 47 -8.52 0.22 2.61
CA ALA A 47 -8.33 -0.88 1.67
C ALA A 47 -9.14 -2.13 2.04
N MET A 48 -9.21 -2.48 3.34
CA MET A 48 -10.06 -3.58 3.81
C MET A 48 -11.53 -3.38 3.46
N ALA A 49 -12.04 -2.14 3.56
CA ALA A 49 -13.44 -1.85 3.22
C ALA A 49 -13.73 -2.08 1.73
N VAL A 50 -12.76 -1.79 0.85
CA VAL A 50 -12.90 -2.03 -0.60
C VAL A 50 -12.73 -3.52 -0.92
N LEU A 51 -11.64 -4.13 -0.46
CA LEU A 51 -11.26 -5.50 -0.84
C LEU A 51 -12.04 -6.60 -0.09
N GLY A 52 -12.63 -6.27 1.07
CA GLY A 52 -13.46 -7.20 1.84
C GLY A 52 -14.93 -7.21 1.42
N SER A 53 -15.30 -6.36 0.45
CA SER A 53 -16.64 -6.30 -0.13
C SER A 53 -16.76 -7.10 -1.44
N ASP A 54 -15.66 -7.73 -1.89
CA ASP A 54 -15.57 -8.59 -3.09
C ASP A 54 -15.88 -10.07 -2.78
#